data_AF-A0A8X6UG64-F1
#
_entry.id   AF-A0A8X6UG64-F1
#
_cell.length_a   1.000
_cell.length_b   1.000
_cell.length_c   1.000
_cell.angle_alpha   90.00
_cell.angle_beta   90.00
_cell.angle_gamma   90.00
#
_symmetry.space_group_name_H-M   'P 1'
#
loop_
_entity.id
_entity.type
_entity.pdbx_description
1 polymer ?
#
loop_
_entity_poly.entity_id
_entity_poly.type
_entity_poly.pdbx_seq_one_letter_code
_entity_poly.pdbx_strand_id
1 'polypeptide(L)'
;MIFMENLLRFLQKEFAKKLNYKMIFFDFETGQSKGEHIVHFVVGLYLNGNEFIFERCDTSDHICRSQFPLQHKRFTTIAHKMKGIDGSLILLWMLEQ
;
A
#
# COMPACT_ATOMS: atom_id res chain seq x y z
N MET A 1 18.64 2.90 1.00
CA MET A 1 18.62 1.88 -0.09
C MET A 1 19.03 0.47 0.38
N ILE A 2 19.89 0.32 1.39
CA ILE A 2 20.33 -1.00 1.92
C ILE A 2 19.19 -1.76 2.64
N PHE A 3 18.22 -1.06 3.24
CA PHE A 3 17.14 -1.67 4.01
C PHE A 3 16.15 -2.48 3.14
N MET A 4 15.85 -2.00 1.93
CA MET A 4 14.92 -2.63 0.99
C MET A 4 15.43 -3.97 0.43
N GLU A 5 16.74 -4.10 0.19
CA GLU A 5 17.30 -5.33 -0.37
C GLU A 5 17.30 -6.50 0.62
N ASN A 6 17.46 -6.22 1.91
CA ASN A 6 17.40 -7.25 2.95
C ASN A 6 15.96 -7.70 3.24
N LEU A 7 14.97 -6.80 3.12
CA LEU A 7 13.55 -7.12 3.33
C LEU A 7 13.01 -8.09 2.27
N LEU A 8 13.39 -7.89 1.00
CA LEU A 8 12.90 -8.70 -0.12
C LEU A 8 13.37 -10.15 -0.06
N ARG A 9 14.44 -10.47 0.69
CA ARG A 9 14.95 -11.84 0.85
C ARG A 9 14.00 -12.77 1.61
N PHE A 10 13.07 -12.23 2.40
CA PHE A 10 12.10 -13.02 3.16
C PHE A 10 10.81 -13.33 2.39
N LEU A 11 10.63 -12.75 1.20
CA LEU A 11 9.46 -13.02 0.37
C LEU A 11 9.65 -14.36 -0.35
N GLN A 12 8.82 -15.35 0.03
CA GLN A 12 8.76 -16.61 -0.70
C GLN A 12 8.40 -16.38 -2.17
N LYS A 13 9.05 -17.13 -3.06
CA LYS A 13 8.80 -17.08 -4.49
C LYS A 13 7.46 -17.75 -4.78
N GLU A 14 6.42 -16.95 -4.93
CA GLU A 14 5.07 -17.41 -5.26
C GLU A 14 4.89 -17.59 -6.77
N PHE A 15 4.05 -18.55 -7.14
CA PHE A 15 3.62 -18.72 -8.53
C PHE A 15 2.64 -17.62 -8.92
N ALA A 16 2.59 -17.27 -10.21
CA ALA A 16 1.61 -16.32 -10.73
C ALA A 16 0.20 -16.80 -10.39
N LYS A 17 -0.53 -15.98 -9.63
CA LYS A 17 -1.94 -16.27 -9.29
C LYS A 17 -2.79 -16.27 -10.56
N LYS A 18 -3.91 -16.99 -10.51
CA LYS A 18 -4.92 -17.00 -11.58
C LYS A 18 -5.33 -15.56 -11.90
N LEU A 19 -5.52 -15.26 -13.19
CA LEU A 19 -5.80 -13.92 -13.66
C LEU A 19 -7.04 -13.33 -12.98
N ASN A 20 -6.93 -12.08 -12.52
CA ASN A 20 -7.98 -11.39 -11.79
C ASN A 20 -7.97 -9.90 -12.18
N TYR A 21 -9.14 -9.40 -12.56
CA TYR A 21 -9.33 -8.01 -13.00
C TYR A 21 -9.77 -7.07 -11.87
N LYS A 22 -9.87 -7.57 -10.64
CA LYS A 22 -10.14 -6.75 -9.46
C LYS A 22 -8.87 -6.01 -9.07
N MET A 23 -8.73 -4.78 -9.58
CA MET A 23 -7.56 -3.94 -9.35
C MET A 23 -7.97 -2.65 -8.63
N ILE A 24 -7.10 -2.22 -7.72
CA ILE A 24 -7.16 -0.92 -7.06
C ILE A 24 -5.82 -0.25 -7.31
N PHE A 25 -5.83 0.89 -7.99
CA PHE A 25 -4.68 1.78 -8.04
C PHE A 25 -4.71 2.65 -6.80
N PHE A 26 -3.57 2.92 -6.20
CA PHE A 26 -3.52 3.82 -5.03
C PHE A 26 -2.23 4.62 -4.99
N ASP A 27 -2.28 5.71 -4.22
CA ASP A 27 -1.15 6.56 -3.88
C ASP A 27 -1.28 7.01 -2.42
N PHE A 28 -0.16 7.09 -1.69
CA PHE A 28 -0.14 7.71 -0.37
C PHE A 28 0.29 9.15 -0.46
N GLU A 29 -0.54 10.02 0.07
CA GLU A 29 -0.21 11.43 0.19
C GLU A 29 0.45 11.65 1.54
N THR A 30 1.75 11.98 1.51
CA THR A 30 2.59 12.06 2.70
C THR A 30 3.08 13.47 2.97
N GLY A 31 3.07 13.87 4.25
CA GLY A 31 3.81 15.02 4.74
C GLY A 31 5.25 14.63 5.13
N GLN A 32 6.17 15.59 5.02
CA GLN A 32 7.59 15.43 5.43
C GLN A 32 8.04 16.44 6.49
N SER A 33 7.11 17.15 7.14
CA SER A 33 7.42 18.30 8.00
C SER A 33 8.33 17.99 9.20
N LYS A 34 8.50 16.72 9.57
CA LYS A 34 9.35 16.26 10.69
C LYS A 34 10.59 15.48 10.25
N GLY A 35 10.89 15.43 8.94
CA GLY A 35 11.97 14.61 8.38
C GLY A 35 11.61 13.12 8.21
N GLU A 36 10.38 12.74 8.58
CA GLU A 36 9.79 11.42 8.36
C GLU A 36 8.60 11.54 7.40
N HIS A 37 8.35 10.50 6.62
CA HIS A 37 7.16 10.40 5.78
C HIS A 37 5.96 9.98 6.63
N ILE A 38 5.07 10.93 6.91
CA ILE A 38 3.83 10.68 7.63
C ILE A 38 2.70 10.66 6.60
N VAL A 39 1.95 9.56 6.54
CA VAL A 39 0.82 9.45 5.64
C VAL A 39 -0.34 10.30 6.17
N HIS A 40 -0.91 11.16 5.33
CA HIS A 40 -2.06 11.99 5.67
C HIS A 40 -3.36 11.38 5.15
N PHE A 41 -3.33 10.85 3.93
CA PHE A 41 -4.46 10.16 3.32
C PHE A 41 -4.03 9.21 2.20
N VAL A 42 -4.94 8.32 1.84
CA VAL A 42 -4.87 7.48 0.64
C VAL A 42 -5.88 7.95 -0.37
N VAL A 43 -5.45 8.00 -1.61
CA VAL A 43 -6.35 8.02 -2.75
C VAL A 43 -6.31 6.65 -3.42
N GLY A 44 -7.48 6.08 -3.67
CA GLY A 44 -7.63 4.80 -4.34
C GLY A 44 -8.60 4.88 -5.51
N LEU A 45 -8.28 4.22 -6.61
CA LEU A 45 -9.06 4.20 -7.83
C LEU A 45 -9.32 2.74 -8.26
N TYR A 46 -10.59 2.39 -8.41
CA TYR A 46 -10.99 1.12 -8.99
C TYR A 46 -10.84 1.14 -10.52
N LEU A 47 -10.73 -0.04 -11.14
CA LEU A 47 -10.62 -0.16 -12.61
C LEU A 47 -11.79 0.51 -13.38
N ASN A 48 -12.96 0.60 -12.77
CA ASN A 48 -14.13 1.26 -13.37
C ASN A 48 -14.12 2.79 -13.24
N GLY A 49 -13.05 3.37 -12.69
CA GLY A 49 -12.90 4.81 -12.49
C GLY A 49 -13.54 5.35 -11.20
N ASN A 50 -14.16 4.50 -10.38
CA ASN A 50 -14.65 4.94 -9.07
C ASN A 50 -13.47 5.22 -8.14
N GLU A 51 -13.50 6.37 -7.47
CA GLU A 51 -12.49 6.78 -6.51
C GLU A 51 -12.97 6.55 -5.07
N PHE A 52 -12.04 6.31 -4.16
CA PHE A 52 -12.25 6.43 -2.73
C PHE A 52 -11.06 7.15 -2.10
N ILE A 53 -11.34 7.94 -1.07
CA ILE A 53 -10.32 8.64 -0.29
C ILE A 53 -10.47 8.19 1.16
N PHE A 54 -9.35 7.80 1.77
CA PHE A 54 -9.28 7.57 3.22
C PHE A 54 -8.50 8.72 3.85
N GLU A 55 -9.22 9.68 4.45
CA GLU A 55 -8.66 10.87 5.09
C GLU A 55 -8.28 10.61 6.56
N ARG A 56 -7.36 11.44 7.09
CA ARG A 56 -7.05 11.57 8.52
C ARG A 56 -6.73 10.25 9.21
N CYS A 57 -5.85 9.50 8.60
CA CYS A 57 -5.30 8.34 9.24
C CYS A 57 -3.99 8.75 9.89
N ASP A 58 -4.03 9.01 11.19
CA ASP A 58 -2.85 9.43 11.97
C ASP A 58 -1.74 8.35 12.00
N THR A 59 -1.98 7.21 11.37
CA THR A 59 -1.05 6.08 11.24
C THR A 59 -1.27 5.34 9.91
N SER A 60 -0.19 4.76 9.38
CA SER A 60 -0.21 3.73 8.33
C SER A 60 -1.14 2.55 8.71
N ASP A 61 -1.38 2.34 10.01
CA ASP A 61 -2.23 1.28 10.54
C ASP A 61 -3.71 1.44 10.17
N HIS A 62 -4.26 2.66 10.27
CA HIS A 62 -5.64 2.90 9.88
C HIS A 62 -5.84 2.74 8.37
N ILE A 63 -4.83 3.10 7.60
CA ILE A 63 -4.81 3.03 6.14
C ILE A 63 -4.68 1.61 5.62
N CYS A 64 -3.74 0.85 6.16
CA CYS A 64 -3.58 -0.52 5.72
C CYS A 64 -4.78 -1.36 6.19
N ARG A 65 -5.31 -1.14 7.40
CA ARG A 65 -6.56 -1.77 7.83
C ARG A 65 -7.77 -1.35 6.97
N SER A 66 -7.80 -0.13 6.42
CA SER A 66 -8.87 0.36 5.53
C SER A 66 -8.67 0.02 4.03
N GLN A 67 -7.44 -0.23 3.59
CA GLN A 67 -7.13 -0.79 2.27
C GLN A 67 -7.28 -2.32 2.23
N PHE A 68 -7.08 -3.03 3.35
CA PHE A 68 -7.23 -4.49 3.48
C PHE A 68 -8.51 -5.01 4.18
N PRO A 69 -9.68 -4.35 4.19
CA PRO A 69 -10.88 -5.00 4.69
C PRO A 69 -11.29 -6.15 3.77
N LEU A 70 -12.09 -7.08 4.31
CA LEU A 70 -12.66 -8.23 3.60
C LEU A 70 -13.27 -7.89 2.23
N GLN A 71 -13.73 -6.66 2.01
CA GLN A 71 -14.26 -6.18 0.74
C GLN A 71 -13.22 -6.15 -0.40
N HIS A 72 -11.95 -5.89 -0.11
CA HIS A 72 -10.86 -5.91 -1.10
C HIS A 72 -10.14 -7.26 -1.15
N LYS A 73 -10.71 -8.30 -0.52
CA LYS A 73 -10.18 -9.66 -0.60
C LYS A 73 -10.09 -10.09 -2.07
N ARG A 74 -8.89 -10.57 -2.45
CA ARG A 74 -8.53 -10.94 -3.83
C ARG A 74 -8.45 -9.75 -4.80
N PHE A 75 -8.40 -8.50 -4.35
CA PHE A 75 -7.96 -7.42 -5.23
C PHE A 75 -6.43 -7.43 -5.35
N THR A 76 -5.94 -6.97 -6.50
CA THR A 76 -4.53 -6.61 -6.69
C THR A 76 -4.41 -5.10 -6.49
N THR A 77 -3.68 -4.68 -5.47
CA THR A 77 -3.37 -3.26 -5.23
C THR A 77 -2.10 -2.87 -6.00
N ILE A 78 -2.13 -1.71 -6.65
CA ILE A 78 -1.06 -1.24 -7.54
C ILE A 78 -0.75 0.23 -7.19
N ALA A 79 0.49 0.50 -6.79
CA ALA A 79 1.02 1.85 -6.70
C ALA A 79 1.89 2.14 -7.93
N HIS A 80 1.85 3.37 -8.44
CA HIS A 80 2.63 3.79 -9.61
C HIS A 80 4.14 3.56 -9.40
N LYS A 81 4.63 3.74 -8.17
CA LYS A 81 6.01 3.46 -7.78
C LYS A 81 6.06 2.55 -6.55
N MET A 82 5.58 1.32 -6.68
CA MET A 82 5.58 0.34 -5.58
C MET A 82 6.95 0.09 -4.93
N LYS A 83 8.07 0.22 -5.66
CA LYS A 83 9.43 0.12 -5.07
C LYS A 83 9.88 1.40 -4.33
N GLY A 84 9.04 2.43 -4.30
CA GLY A 84 9.29 3.71 -3.66
C GLY A 84 8.76 3.77 -2.24
N ILE A 85 8.32 4.97 -1.85
CA ILE A 85 7.78 5.25 -0.51
C ILE A 85 6.54 4.41 -0.24
N ASP A 86 5.65 4.25 -1.21
CA ASP A 86 4.38 3.55 -0.99
C ASP A 86 4.55 2.10 -0.57
N GLY A 87 5.34 1.34 -1.32
CA GLY A 87 5.62 -0.04 -0.93
C GLY A 87 6.47 -0.13 0.34
N SER A 88 7.35 0.84 0.59
CA SER A 88 8.13 0.86 1.84
C SER A 88 7.24 1.05 3.06
N LEU A 89 6.22 1.93 2.97
CA LEU A 89 5.24 2.16 4.03
C LEU A 89 4.36 0.93 4.28
N ILE A 90 3.90 0.26 3.23
CA ILE A 90 3.13 -1.00 3.35
C ILE A 90 3.99 -2.11 3.98
N LEU A 91 5.24 -2.26 3.52
CA LEU A 91 6.13 -3.29 4.05
C LEU A 91 6.47 -3.04 5.52
N LEU A 92 6.75 -1.78 5.89
CA LEU A 92 6.97 -1.40 7.29
C LEU A 92 5.75 -1.76 8.14
N TRP A 93 4.55 -1.37 7.68
CA TRP A 93 3.30 -1.71 8.37
C TRP A 93 3.12 -3.23 8.53
N MET A 94 3.40 -4.03 7.49
CA MET A 94 3.29 -5.50 7.55
C MET A 94 4.24 -6.14 8.57
N LEU A 95 5.41 -5.54 8.81
CA LEU A 95 6.40 -6.04 9.77
C LEU A 95 6.10 -5.65 11.21
N GLU A 96 5.34 -4.58 11.42
CA GLU A 96 4.94 -4.07 12.74
C GLU A 96 3.66 -4.75 13.29
N GLN A 97 3.13 -5.76 12.61
CA GLN A 97 1.92 -6.52 13.04
C GLN A 97 2.19 -7.53 14.15
#